data_AF-A0A8T3L5B1-F1
#
_entry.id   AF-A0A8T3L5B1-F1
#
_cell.length_a   1.000
_cell.length_b   1.000
_cell.length_c   1.000
_cell.angle_alpha   90.00
_cell.angle_beta   90.00
_cell.angle_gamma   90.00
#
_symmetry.space_group_name_H-M   'P 1'
#
loop_
_entity.id
_entity.type
_entity.pdbx_description
1 polymer ?
#
loop_
_entity_poly.entity_id
_entity_poly.type
_entity_poly.pdbx_seq_one_letter_code
_entity_poly.pdbx_strand_id
1 'polypeptide(L)' 'MIIPANHPALAGHFPDNPLVPGVVMLDFVLQKAREKGLKVTGISRTKFIAPLRADIPPSRLRSPC' A
#
# COMPACT_ATOMS: atom_id res chain seq x y z
N MET A 1 -8.93 2.35 -1.86
CA MET A 1 -7.92 2.70 -0.86
C MET A 1 -7.17 3.92 -1.38
N ILE A 2 -7.05 4.98 -0.58
CA ILE A 2 -6.21 6.14 -0.83
C ILE A 2 -5.39 6.33 0.45
N ILE A 3 -4.08 6.53 0.34
CA ILE A 3 -3.20 6.82 1.48
C ILE A 3 -2.95 8.32 1.53
N PRO A 4 -3.36 9.03 2.60
CA PRO A 4 -3.12 10.46 2.75
C PRO A 4 -1.64 10.81 2.71
N ALA A 5 -1.25 11.95 2.12
CA ALA A 5 0.13 12.44 2.13
C ALA A 5 0.72 12.65 3.53
N ASN A 6 -0.12 12.89 4.54
CA ASN A 6 0.29 13.03 5.93
C ASN A 6 0.33 11.69 6.70
N HIS A 7 0.19 10.56 6.02
CA HIS A 7 0.26 9.25 6.65
C HIS A 7 1.64 9.04 7.30
N PRO A 8 1.74 8.62 8.58
CA PRO A 8 2.99 8.58 9.32
C PRO A 8 4.05 7.66 8.67
N ALA A 9 3.63 6.59 8.01
CA ALA A 9 4.54 5.69 7.29
C ALA A 9 5.21 6.30 6.04
N LEU A 10 4.83 7.52 5.62
CA LEU A 10 5.49 8.23 4.51
C LEU A 10 6.65 9.10 4.98
N ALA A 11 6.70 9.44 6.27
CA ALA A 11 7.82 10.22 6.82
C ALA A 11 9.12 9.46 6.62
N GLY A 12 10.03 10.02 5.82
CA GLY A 12 11.30 9.37 5.47
C GLY A 12 11.19 8.22 4.46
N HIS A 13 10.03 8.00 3.83
CA HIS A 13 9.83 6.94 2.83
C HIS A 13 9.24 7.48 1.52
N PHE A 14 10.00 8.15 0.67
CA PHE A 14 11.37 8.62 0.88
C PHE A 14 11.35 10.16 1.00
N PRO A 15 12.37 10.78 1.62
CA PRO A 15 12.51 12.24 1.57
C PRO A 15 12.37 12.74 0.13
N ASP A 16 11.63 13.82 -0.07
CA ASP A 16 11.34 14.48 -1.35
C ASP A 16 10.59 13.66 -2.42
N ASN A 17 10.49 12.33 -2.26
CA ASN A 17 9.83 11.43 -3.21
C ASN A 17 9.05 10.33 -2.46
N PRO A 18 7.93 10.66 -1.79
CA PRO A 18 7.21 9.72 -0.95
C PRO A 18 6.58 8.60 -1.78
N LEU A 19 6.83 7.37 -1.35
CA LEU A 19 6.25 6.14 -1.89
C LEU A 19 5.57 5.40 -0.76
N VAL A 20 4.38 4.86 -1.01
CA VAL A 20 3.67 4.06 -0.01
C VAL A 20 4.47 2.78 0.26
N PRO A 21 4.88 2.50 1.53
CA PRO A 21 5.55 1.24 1.85
C PRO A 21 4.64 0.04 1.57
N GLY A 22 5.22 -1.05 1.05
CA GLY A 22 4.44 -2.26 0.75
C GLY A 22 3.68 -2.81 1.95
N VAL A 23 4.23 -2.68 3.17
CA VAL A 23 3.57 -3.12 4.41
C VAL A 23 2.26 -2.37 4.69
N VAL A 24 2.11 -1.10 4.29
CA VAL A 24 0.86 -0.34 4.44
C VAL A 24 -0.24 -0.95 3.56
N MET A 25 0.12 -1.38 2.34
CA MET A 25 -0.82 -2.08 1.46
C MET A 25 -1.19 -3.46 2.01
N LEU A 26 -0.23 -4.18 2.58
CA LEU A 26 -0.48 -5.49 3.18
C LEU A 26 -1.35 -5.38 4.42
N ASP A 27 -1.11 -4.40 5.31
CA ASP A 27 -1.95 -4.19 6.49
C ASP A 27 -3.41 -3.90 6.12
N PHE A 28 -3.64 -3.12 5.06
CA PHE A 28 -5.00 -2.93 4.52
C PHE A 28 -5.64 -4.25 4.07
N VAL A 29 -4.91 -5.11 3.36
CA VAL A 29 -5.42 -6.43 2.95
C VAL A 29 -5.71 -7.30 4.18
N LEU A 30 -4.83 -7.31 5.17
CA LEU A 30 -5.03 -8.04 6.42
C LEU A 30 -6.25 -7.53 7.20
N GLN A 31 -6.43 -6.21 7.28
CA GLN A 31 -7.62 -5.59 7.86
C GLN A 31 -8.89 -6.07 7.13
N LYS A 32 -8.92 -6.04 5.79
CA LYS A 32 -10.06 -6.54 5.00
C LYS A 32 -10.31 -8.04 5.17
N ALA A 33 -9.28 -8.84 5.39
CA ALA A 33 -9.44 -10.25 5.72
C ALA A 33 -10.08 -10.42 7.11
N ARG A 34 -9.60 -9.68 8.12
CA ARG A 34 -10.16 -9.69 9.49
C ARG A 34 -11.62 -9.26 9.52
N GLU A 35 -11.99 -8.21 8.77
CA GLU A 35 -13.39 -7.76 8.63
C GLU A 35 -14.32 -8.87 8.08
N LYS A 36 -13.77 -9.79 7.29
CA LYS A 36 -14.47 -10.97 6.76
C LYS A 36 -14.40 -12.21 7.68
N GLY A 37 -13.85 -12.08 8.88
CA GLY A 37 -13.64 -13.19 9.81
C GLY A 37 -12.54 -14.16 9.39
N LEU A 38 -11.69 -13.80 8.42
CA LEU A 38 -10.60 -14.65 7.95
C LEU A 38 -9.35 -14.43 8.81
N LYS A 39 -8.73 -15.54 9.25
CA LYS A 39 -7.42 -15.52 9.89
C LYS A 39 -6.34 -15.74 8.83
N VAL A 40 -5.56 -14.71 8.55
CA VAL A 40 -4.40 -14.81 7.65
C VAL A 40 -3.22 -15.39 8.43
N THR A 41 -2.68 -16.53 7.98
CA THR A 41 -1.55 -17.23 8.61
C THR A 41 -0.21 -16.94 7.93
N GLY A 42 -0.24 -16.37 6.73
CA GLY A 42 0.95 -16.01 5.99
C GLY A 42 0.59 -15.42 4.63
N ILE A 43 1.60 -14.88 3.96
CA ILE A 43 1.47 -14.37 2.60
C ILE A 43 2.43 -15.17 1.72
N SER A 44 1.90 -16.08 0.91
CA SER A 44 2.71 -17.01 0.11
C SER A 44 3.48 -16.32 -1.01
N ARG A 45 2.95 -15.20 -1.53
CA ARG A 45 3.58 -14.40 -2.59
C ARG A 45 3.01 -12.99 -2.59
N THR A 46 3.86 -12.00 -2.80
CA THR A 46 3.47 -10.62 -3.11
C THR A 46 4.28 -10.12 -4.30
N LYS A 47 3.70 -9.21 -5.08
CA LYS A 47 4.42 -8.51 -6.15
C LYS A 47 3.89 -7.08 -6.23
N PHE A 48 4.78 -6.11 -6.06
CA PHE A 48 4.49 -4.69 -6.27
C PHE A 48 4.99 -4.31 -7.67
N ILE A 49 4.07 -4.24 -8.63
CA ILE A 49 4.39 -4.07 -10.06
C ILE A 49 4.62 -2.61 -10.47
N ALA A 50 4.15 -1.66 -9.66
CA ALA A 50 4.35 -0.22 -9.86
C ALA A 50 4.34 0.51 -8.50
N PRO A 51 5.01 1.66 -8.36
CA PRO A 51 5.00 2.43 -7.13
C PRO A 51 3.62 3.04 -6.85
N LEU A 52 3.11 2.87 -5.64
CA LEU A 52 1.92 3.58 -5.16
C LEU A 52 2.33 4.91 -4.52
N ARG A 53 1.68 6.00 -4.92
CA ARG A 53 1.93 7.35 -4.39
C ARG A 53 0.80 7.77 -3.45
N ALA A 54 1.12 8.65 -2.51
CA ALA A 54 0.11 9.24 -1.63
C ALA A 54 -0.91 10.08 -2.42
N ASP A 55 -2.13 10.18 -1.89
CA ASP A 55 -3.30 10.88 -2.46
C ASP A 55 -3.76 10.41 -3.85
N ILE A 56 -3.07 9.44 -4.46
CA ILE A 56 -3.42 8.88 -5.77
C ILE A 56 -4.11 7.52 -5.56
N PRO A 57 -5.32 7.30 -6.10
CA PRO A 57 -5.95 6.00 -6.06
C PRO A 57 -5.22 5.00 -6.97
N PRO A 58 -5.16 3.70 -6.59
CA PRO A 58 -4.48 2.67 -7.39
C PRO A 58 -4.98 2.54 -8.84
N SER A 59 -6.23 2.90 -9.12
CA SER A 59 -6.79 2.88 -10.48
C SER A 59 -6.15 3.88 -11.45
N ARG A 60 -5.36 4.83 -10.93
CA ARG A 60 -4.63 5.83 -11.74
C ARG A 60 -3.13 5.53 -11.83
N LEU A 61 -2.69 4.35 -11.41
CA LEU A 61 -1.32 3.90 -11.63
C LEU A 61 -1.10 3.77 -13.13
N ARG A 62 -0.26 4.63 -13.69
CA ARG A 62 0.21 4.47 -15.07
C ARG A 62 1.21 3.32 -15.07
N SER A 63 0.99 2.31 -15.89
CA SER A 63 2.02 1.32 -16.19
C SER A 63 3.25 2.07 -16.76
N PRO A 64 4.48 1.80 -16.29
CA PRO A 64 5.64 2.19 -17.09
C PRO A 64 5.55 1.42 -18.42
N CYS A 65 5.82 2.14 -19.52
CA CYS A 65 5.88 1.57 -20.87
C CYS A 65 6.72 0.29 -20.93
#